data_AF-A0A662AA34-F1
#
_entry.id   AF-A0A662AA34-F1
#
_cell.length_a   1.000
_cell.length_b   1.000
_cell.length_c   1.000
_cell.angle_alpha   90.00
_cell.angle_beta   90.00
_cell.angle_gamma   90.00
#
_symmetry.space_group_name_H-M   'P 1'
#
loop_
_entity.id
_entity.type
_entity.pdbx_description
1 polymer ?
#
loop_
_entity_poly.entity_id
_entity_poly.type
_entity_poly.pdbx_seq_one_letter_code
_entity_poly.pdbx_strand_id
1 'polypeptide(L)'
;MKLIKAISFQILISILFLFVFNTGLAQSIDTKTPVIIDTDTGADDLRAISMLMAIENIDVLAITTTGGNLSSQKGIEKINNLLHYLKVENIETACGKKSTSPPPAWRKFSENIYWGDNTEINSTQIEAKNLIIKKLKNYPEPVTIICLGPLTNLQDILLSSKEIKNKIKKVIWYNRSIYPFTGFNYEYNKKAADSVFTTDININVISFLNKKSAVFNQTILDSINKIGTKYAQIISTAYKNVEALNTVKSGHAKLWDDLIPVYLLYPELFNIQPIKNKPNFSINTNYNSKAVREKILKILAKDYEFETNVVFDKFTINPKDYKYDVRQFMDTIIKKYGTEEWRACVLTDELHQHLGIYSTVGAKMGLKAREIFKVPIDQLQVISFAGNKPPLSCMNDGLQIGAGATLGHGVISIANDTIARPEAIFIYNGVKKRLTLKKEYTQQVHSDISKGIVEYGNLTSGYWKLIRKLSIKYWLEWDRNKIFDVEDVK
;
A
#
# COMPACT_ATOMS: atom_id res chain seq x y z
N MET A 1 -10.48 -32.54 43.70
CA MET A 1 -9.42 -31.49 43.62
C MET A 1 -8.14 -31.89 42.84
N LYS A 2 -8.02 -33.10 42.26
CA LYS A 2 -6.91 -33.48 41.37
C LYS A 2 -7.23 -33.39 39.87
N LEU A 3 -8.51 -33.30 39.47
CA LEU A 3 -8.94 -33.24 38.07
C LEU A 3 -8.88 -31.82 37.47
N ILE A 4 -8.99 -30.77 38.30
CA ILE A 4 -8.97 -29.37 37.85
C ILE A 4 -7.54 -28.85 37.59
N LYS A 5 -6.52 -29.44 38.23
CA LYS A 5 -5.11 -29.06 38.01
C LYS A 5 -4.48 -29.65 36.75
N ALA A 6 -5.04 -30.73 36.20
CA ALA A 6 -4.55 -31.33 34.96
C ALA A 6 -4.99 -30.53 33.72
N ILE A 7 -6.22 -29.99 33.74
CA ILE A 7 -6.79 -29.20 32.63
C ILE A 7 -6.11 -27.82 32.52
N SER A 8 -5.67 -27.23 33.64
CA SER A 8 -4.95 -25.95 33.61
C SER A 8 -3.51 -26.05 33.09
N PHE A 9 -2.86 -27.21 33.16
CA PHE A 9 -1.49 -27.39 32.70
C PHE A 9 -1.41 -27.71 31.20
N GLN A 10 -2.38 -28.44 30.66
CA GLN A 10 -2.44 -28.75 29.23
C GLN A 10 -2.87 -27.54 28.37
N ILE A 11 -3.73 -26.66 28.90
CA ILE A 11 -4.10 -25.41 28.22
C ILE A 11 -2.94 -24.40 28.22
N LEU A 12 -2.08 -24.39 29.25
CA LEU A 12 -0.90 -23.54 29.28
C LEU A 12 0.17 -23.95 28.25
N ILE A 13 0.32 -25.26 27.99
CA ILE A 13 1.29 -25.78 27.01
C ILE A 13 0.80 -25.56 25.56
N SER A 14 -0.51 -25.58 25.32
CA SER A 14 -1.07 -25.24 23.99
C SER A 14 -0.99 -23.74 23.67
N ILE A 15 -0.93 -22.86 24.68
CA ILE A 15 -0.73 -21.42 24.49
C ILE A 15 0.76 -21.09 24.34
N LEU A 16 1.67 -21.88 24.95
CA LEU A 16 3.11 -21.70 24.82
C LEU A 16 3.70 -22.21 23.49
N PHE A 17 2.99 -23.07 22.75
CA PHE A 17 3.43 -23.59 21.45
C PHE A 17 3.03 -22.73 20.25
N LEU A 18 2.34 -21.60 20.47
CA LEU A 18 1.95 -20.65 19.43
C LEU A 18 2.98 -19.54 19.16
N PHE A 19 4.14 -19.56 19.84
CA PHE A 19 5.11 -18.45 19.77
C PHE A 19 6.55 -18.82 19.43
N VAL A 20 6.81 -20.01 18.86
CA VAL A 20 8.19 -20.42 18.54
C VAL A 20 8.31 -20.91 17.10
N PHE A 21 9.20 -20.23 16.38
CA PHE A 21 9.65 -20.38 14.98
C PHE A 21 8.80 -19.72 13.88
N ASN A 22 9.08 -18.42 13.68
CA ASN A 22 9.36 -17.94 12.33
C ASN A 22 10.54 -16.96 12.40
N THR A 23 11.76 -17.49 12.50
CA THR A 23 12.98 -16.74 12.22
C THR A 23 13.10 -16.58 10.71
N GLY A 24 12.24 -15.71 10.15
CA GLY A 24 12.42 -15.19 8.81
C GLY A 24 13.52 -14.14 8.86
N LEU A 25 14.60 -14.38 8.11
CA LEU A 25 15.65 -13.40 7.84
C LEU A 25 14.99 -12.07 7.44
N ALA A 26 15.20 -11.03 8.27
CA ALA A 26 14.75 -9.67 7.98
C ALA A 26 15.55 -9.12 6.80
N GLN A 27 15.13 -9.50 5.60
CA GLN A 27 15.58 -8.91 4.35
C GLN A 27 14.73 -7.66 4.13
N SER A 28 15.37 -6.51 4.00
CA SER A 28 14.71 -5.25 3.69
C SER A 28 13.95 -5.36 2.38
N ILE A 29 12.62 -5.37 2.43
CA ILE A 29 11.78 -5.19 1.26
C ILE A 29 10.94 -3.96 1.56
N ASP A 30 11.13 -2.91 0.77
CA ASP A 30 10.09 -1.93 0.48
C ASP A 30 8.83 -2.74 0.14
N THR A 31 7.91 -2.98 1.11
CA THR A 31 6.95 -4.11 1.07
C THR A 31 5.82 -3.88 0.07
N LYS A 32 6.18 -3.74 -1.20
CA LYS A 32 5.26 -3.82 -2.31
C LYS A 32 4.62 -5.20 -2.30
N THR A 33 3.33 -5.24 -2.59
CA THR A 33 2.60 -6.49 -2.75
C THR A 33 3.04 -7.14 -4.07
N PRO A 34 3.70 -8.30 -4.05
CA PRO A 34 4.09 -9.00 -5.27
C PRO A 34 2.86 -9.55 -5.98
N VAL A 35 2.71 -9.21 -7.25
CA VAL A 35 1.60 -9.68 -8.09
C VAL A 35 2.07 -10.26 -9.41
N ILE A 36 1.34 -11.26 -9.91
CA ILE A 36 1.38 -11.71 -11.30
C ILE A 36 0.01 -11.42 -11.90
N ILE A 37 -0.04 -10.83 -13.09
CA ILE A 37 -1.30 -10.50 -13.77
C ILE A 37 -1.52 -11.48 -14.93
N ASP A 38 -2.69 -12.11 -14.98
CA ASP A 38 -3.12 -12.99 -16.06
C ASP A 38 -4.36 -12.39 -16.75
N THR A 39 -4.24 -12.04 -18.03
CA THR A 39 -5.22 -11.20 -18.75
C THR A 39 -5.64 -11.80 -20.08
N ASP A 40 -6.89 -11.57 -20.51
CA ASP A 40 -7.36 -11.94 -21.84
C ASP A 40 -7.45 -10.74 -22.81
N THR A 41 -7.01 -9.56 -22.36
CA THR A 41 -6.72 -8.34 -23.12
C THR A 41 -7.94 -7.64 -23.73
N GLY A 42 -9.03 -7.54 -22.96
CA GLY A 42 -10.15 -6.64 -23.22
C GLY A 42 -9.86 -5.17 -22.95
N ALA A 43 -10.82 -4.29 -23.30
CA ALA A 43 -10.68 -2.86 -23.05
C ALA A 43 -10.65 -2.52 -21.55
N ASP A 44 -11.28 -3.34 -20.72
CA ASP A 44 -11.27 -3.30 -19.26
C ASP A 44 -9.96 -3.80 -18.66
N ASP A 45 -9.34 -4.84 -19.23
CA ASP A 45 -8.00 -5.26 -18.82
C ASP A 45 -6.98 -4.13 -19.01
N LEU A 46 -7.05 -3.38 -20.12
CA LEU A 46 -6.19 -2.21 -20.35
C LEU A 46 -6.32 -1.19 -19.20
N ARG A 47 -7.55 -0.90 -18.77
CA ARG A 47 -7.80 0.04 -17.67
C ARG A 47 -7.25 -0.51 -16.36
N ALA A 48 -7.54 -1.77 -16.05
CA ALA A 48 -7.09 -2.42 -14.82
C ALA A 48 -5.56 -2.52 -14.74
N ILE A 49 -4.89 -2.96 -15.80
CA ILE A 49 -3.42 -3.05 -15.85
C ILE A 49 -2.80 -1.65 -15.75
N SER A 50 -3.34 -0.66 -16.45
CA SER A 50 -2.85 0.73 -16.35
C SER A 50 -2.97 1.26 -14.91
N MET A 51 -4.06 0.93 -14.21
CA MET A 51 -4.23 1.26 -12.79
C MET A 51 -3.26 0.50 -11.89
N LEU A 52 -3.10 -0.81 -12.05
CA LEU A 52 -2.14 -1.62 -11.28
C LEU A 52 -0.70 -1.09 -11.45
N MET A 53 -0.33 -0.72 -12.67
CA MET A 53 0.98 -0.13 -12.98
C MET A 53 1.14 1.29 -12.46
N ALA A 54 0.05 1.98 -12.12
CA ALA A 54 0.06 3.30 -11.50
C ALA A 54 0.23 3.24 -9.98
N ILE A 55 -0.02 2.09 -9.35
CA ILE A 55 0.04 1.87 -7.89
C ILE A 55 1.47 1.53 -7.47
N GLU A 56 2.13 2.39 -6.70
CA GLU A 56 3.55 2.21 -6.34
C GLU A 56 3.83 1.05 -5.36
N ASN A 57 2.87 0.70 -4.49
CA ASN A 57 2.99 -0.40 -3.55
C ASN A 57 2.64 -1.78 -4.15
N ILE A 58 2.48 -1.87 -5.48
CA ILE A 58 2.30 -3.14 -6.19
C ILE A 58 3.58 -3.42 -6.98
N ASP A 59 4.13 -4.63 -6.81
CA ASP A 59 5.29 -5.11 -7.54
C ASP A 59 4.83 -6.16 -8.58
N VAL A 60 4.68 -5.73 -9.83
CA VAL A 60 4.24 -6.59 -10.92
C VAL A 60 5.40 -7.43 -11.42
N LEU A 61 5.44 -8.70 -11.01
CA LEU A 61 6.54 -9.62 -11.28
C LEU A 61 6.55 -10.16 -12.72
N ALA A 62 5.37 -10.33 -13.29
CA ALA A 62 5.13 -10.81 -14.65
C ALA A 62 3.69 -10.51 -15.10
N ILE A 63 3.50 -10.44 -16.42
CA ILE A 63 2.17 -10.37 -17.03
C ILE A 63 2.03 -11.51 -18.05
N THR A 64 1.03 -12.36 -17.86
CA THR A 64 0.71 -13.47 -18.76
C THR A 64 -0.60 -13.25 -19.48
N THR A 65 -0.73 -13.83 -20.67
CA THR A 65 -1.97 -13.76 -21.44
C THR A 65 -2.65 -15.11 -21.54
N THR A 66 -3.97 -15.11 -21.38
CA THR A 66 -4.84 -16.29 -21.55
C THR A 66 -5.77 -16.06 -22.75
N GLY A 67 -6.39 -17.12 -23.27
CA GLY A 67 -7.40 -16.96 -24.31
C GLY A 67 -8.72 -16.45 -23.74
N GLY A 68 -9.38 -15.54 -24.45
CA GLY A 68 -10.67 -14.96 -24.08
C GLY A 68 -11.08 -13.89 -25.09
N ASN A 69 -11.07 -12.63 -24.67
CA ASN A 69 -11.27 -11.45 -25.53
C ASN A 69 -10.37 -11.53 -26.79
N LEU A 70 -9.06 -11.71 -26.61
CA LEU A 70 -8.12 -12.05 -27.69
C LEU A 70 -7.59 -13.49 -27.57
N SER A 71 -6.84 -13.95 -28.59
CA SER A 71 -5.96 -15.11 -28.41
C SER A 71 -4.79 -14.72 -27.52
N SER A 72 -4.19 -15.68 -26.81
CA SER A 72 -3.02 -15.40 -25.97
C SER A 72 -1.86 -14.79 -26.78
N GLN A 73 -1.68 -15.20 -28.04
CA GLN A 73 -0.66 -14.64 -28.95
C GLN A 73 -0.95 -13.18 -29.31
N LYS A 74 -2.20 -12.82 -29.60
CA LYS A 74 -2.54 -11.40 -29.86
C LYS A 74 -2.52 -10.57 -28.58
N GLY A 75 -2.88 -11.17 -27.45
CA GLY A 75 -2.79 -10.51 -26.16
C GLY A 75 -1.35 -10.13 -25.82
N ILE A 76 -0.37 -11.01 -26.05
CA ILE A 76 1.03 -10.72 -25.69
C ILE A 76 1.60 -9.54 -26.49
N GLU A 77 1.22 -9.41 -27.78
CA GLU A 77 1.54 -8.23 -28.61
C GLU A 77 1.00 -6.95 -27.95
N LYS A 78 -0.27 -6.94 -27.50
CA LYS A 78 -0.90 -5.79 -26.83
C LYS A 78 -0.22 -5.44 -25.51
N ILE A 79 0.16 -6.44 -24.70
CA ILE A 79 0.85 -6.21 -23.42
C ILE A 79 2.23 -5.61 -23.65
N ASN A 80 2.99 -6.11 -24.63
CA ASN A 80 4.30 -5.58 -24.96
C ASN A 80 4.23 -4.13 -25.44
N ASN A 81 3.24 -3.79 -26.28
CA ASN A 81 2.98 -2.40 -26.69
C ASN A 81 2.64 -1.50 -25.48
N LEU A 82 1.85 -2.00 -24.53
CA LEU A 82 1.50 -1.26 -23.31
C LEU A 82 2.71 -1.02 -22.42
N LEU A 83 3.52 -2.05 -22.18
CA LEU A 83 4.74 -1.92 -21.37
C LEU A 83 5.72 -0.95 -22.02
N HIS A 84 5.88 -1.00 -23.34
CA HIS A 84 6.69 -0.04 -24.08
C HIS A 84 6.15 1.40 -23.95
N TYR A 85 4.85 1.61 -24.17
CA TYR A 85 4.20 2.92 -23.99
C TYR A 85 4.41 3.46 -22.56
N LEU A 86 4.26 2.58 -21.56
CA LEU A 86 4.45 2.93 -20.15
C LEU A 86 5.94 3.05 -19.78
N LYS A 87 6.89 2.80 -20.68
CA LYS A 87 8.34 2.81 -20.41
C LYS A 87 8.72 1.87 -19.26
N VAL A 88 8.25 0.63 -19.33
CA VAL A 88 8.51 -0.43 -18.35
C VAL A 88 9.21 -1.58 -19.05
N GLU A 89 10.49 -1.80 -18.71
CA GLU A 89 11.35 -2.77 -19.41
C GLU A 89 11.58 -4.07 -18.61
N ASN A 90 11.35 -4.04 -17.30
CA ASN A 90 11.76 -5.13 -16.38
C ASN A 90 10.66 -6.16 -16.06
N ILE A 91 9.52 -6.11 -16.75
CA ILE A 91 8.42 -7.05 -16.53
C ILE A 91 8.48 -8.14 -17.62
N GLU A 92 8.75 -9.37 -17.21
CA GLU A 92 8.68 -10.52 -18.11
C GLU A 92 7.22 -10.80 -18.52
N THR A 93 7.02 -11.11 -19.80
CA THR A 93 5.70 -11.43 -20.35
C THR A 93 5.70 -12.79 -21.03
N ALA A 94 4.58 -13.51 -20.96
CA ALA A 94 4.44 -14.82 -21.61
C ALA A 94 3.00 -15.11 -22.05
N CYS A 95 2.86 -15.79 -23.18
CA CYS A 95 1.55 -16.22 -23.67
C CYS A 95 1.19 -17.63 -23.18
N GLY A 96 -0.08 -17.82 -22.83
CA GLY A 96 -0.65 -19.11 -22.49
C GLY A 96 -0.91 -19.96 -23.74
N LYS A 97 -1.33 -21.21 -23.52
CA LYS A 97 -1.66 -22.14 -24.61
C LYS A 97 -2.75 -21.57 -25.51
N LYS A 98 -2.73 -22.00 -26.78
CA LYS A 98 -3.79 -21.68 -27.73
C LYS A 98 -5.12 -22.23 -27.22
N SER A 99 -6.09 -21.34 -27.01
CA SER A 99 -7.45 -21.71 -26.59
C SER A 99 -8.13 -22.59 -27.63
N THR A 100 -8.84 -23.62 -27.17
CA THR A 100 -9.74 -24.45 -27.99
C THR A 100 -11.16 -23.88 -28.07
N SER A 101 -11.51 -22.94 -27.21
CA SER A 101 -12.82 -22.27 -27.22
C SER A 101 -12.94 -21.32 -28.42
N PRO A 102 -14.14 -21.20 -29.03
CA PRO A 102 -14.35 -20.36 -30.20
C PRO A 102 -14.14 -18.87 -29.88
N PRO A 103 -13.73 -18.04 -30.87
CA PRO A 103 -13.69 -16.59 -30.72
C PRO A 103 -15.04 -16.02 -30.26
N PRO A 104 -15.07 -15.09 -29.30
CA PRO A 104 -16.28 -14.31 -29.06
C PRO A 104 -16.56 -13.36 -30.22
N ALA A 105 -17.83 -12.99 -30.40
CA ALA A 105 -18.27 -12.11 -31.48
C ALA A 105 -17.59 -10.73 -31.49
N TRP A 106 -17.15 -10.25 -30.31
CA TRP A 106 -16.48 -8.97 -30.15
C TRP A 106 -14.95 -9.04 -30.25
N ARG A 107 -14.35 -10.18 -30.61
CA ARG A 107 -12.87 -10.29 -30.72
C ARG A 107 -12.28 -9.21 -31.63
N LYS A 108 -12.94 -8.90 -32.76
CA LYS A 108 -12.49 -7.86 -33.70
C LYS A 108 -12.46 -6.47 -33.05
N PHE A 109 -13.46 -6.17 -32.22
CA PHE A 109 -13.49 -4.94 -31.44
C PHE A 109 -12.28 -4.86 -30.50
N SER A 110 -11.99 -5.93 -29.75
CA SER A 110 -10.82 -5.97 -28.84
C SER A 110 -9.49 -5.81 -29.59
N GLU A 111 -9.36 -6.35 -30.81
CA GLU A 111 -8.16 -6.15 -31.64
C GLU A 111 -7.92 -4.69 -32.01
N ASN A 112 -9.00 -3.92 -32.19
CA ASN A 112 -8.98 -2.51 -32.59
C ASN A 112 -8.69 -1.55 -31.42
N ILE A 113 -8.72 -2.04 -30.17
CA ILE A 113 -8.37 -1.22 -28.99
C ILE A 113 -6.88 -0.91 -29.01
N TYR A 114 -6.53 0.37 -28.87
CA TYR A 114 -5.15 0.83 -28.82
C TYR A 114 -4.53 0.55 -27.45
N TRP A 115 -3.39 -0.15 -27.43
CA TRP A 115 -2.61 -0.46 -26.22
C TRP A 115 -1.21 0.17 -26.24
N GLY A 116 -0.92 1.02 -27.22
CA GLY A 116 0.43 1.49 -27.52
C GLY A 116 0.80 1.16 -28.96
N ASP A 117 1.85 1.80 -29.45
CA ASP A 117 2.35 1.59 -30.80
C ASP A 117 2.93 0.18 -30.95
N ASN A 118 2.86 -0.36 -32.17
CA ASN A 118 3.40 -1.68 -32.45
C ASN A 118 4.90 -1.69 -32.24
N THR A 119 5.35 -2.64 -31.43
CA THR A 119 6.77 -2.83 -31.14
C THR A 119 7.25 -4.16 -31.69
N GLU A 120 8.44 -4.17 -32.29
CA GLU A 120 9.13 -5.40 -32.69
C GLU A 120 9.82 -6.03 -31.47
N ILE A 121 9.06 -6.29 -30.40
CA ILE A 121 9.61 -6.95 -29.21
C ILE A 121 9.67 -8.45 -29.48
N ASN A 122 10.89 -8.99 -29.46
CA ASN A 122 11.14 -10.43 -29.44
C ASN A 122 10.51 -11.04 -28.19
N SER A 123 9.29 -11.60 -28.31
CA SER A 123 8.65 -12.29 -27.21
C SER A 123 9.49 -13.49 -26.79
N THR A 124 9.84 -13.58 -25.51
CA THR A 124 10.48 -14.80 -24.98
C THR A 124 9.57 -16.00 -25.24
N GLN A 125 10.12 -17.11 -25.73
CA GLN A 125 9.35 -18.33 -26.05
C GLN A 125 8.86 -19.12 -24.82
N ILE A 126 8.95 -18.54 -23.63
CA ILE A 126 8.49 -19.21 -22.42
C ILE A 126 6.96 -19.23 -22.39
N GLU A 127 6.40 -20.41 -22.14
CA GLU A 127 4.95 -20.56 -21.92
C GLU A 127 4.53 -19.90 -20.60
N ALA A 128 3.36 -19.25 -20.57
CA ALA A 128 2.83 -18.57 -19.38
C ALA A 128 2.91 -19.43 -18.11
N LYS A 129 2.52 -20.71 -18.21
CA LYS A 129 2.63 -21.69 -17.13
C LYS A 129 4.04 -21.72 -16.52
N ASN A 130 5.08 -21.82 -17.36
CA ASN A 130 6.46 -21.93 -16.93
C ASN A 130 6.98 -20.61 -16.34
N LEU A 131 6.58 -19.47 -16.91
CA LEU A 131 6.94 -18.16 -16.35
C LEU A 131 6.31 -17.96 -14.96
N ILE A 132 5.02 -18.26 -14.81
CA ILE A 132 4.33 -18.14 -13.52
C ILE A 132 5.02 -19.03 -12.47
N ILE A 133 5.27 -20.31 -12.79
CA ILE A 133 5.97 -21.23 -11.87
C ILE A 133 7.37 -20.70 -11.50
N LYS A 134 8.14 -20.20 -12.48
CA LYS A 134 9.47 -19.60 -12.24
C LYS A 134 9.37 -18.44 -11.26
N LYS A 135 8.43 -17.52 -11.45
CA LYS A 135 8.24 -16.35 -10.57
C LYS A 135 7.79 -16.77 -9.17
N LEU A 136 6.82 -17.67 -9.04
CA LEU A 136 6.33 -18.18 -7.76
C LEU A 136 7.43 -18.90 -6.96
N LYS A 137 8.31 -19.66 -7.61
CA LYS A 137 9.41 -20.37 -6.94
C LYS A 137 10.54 -19.44 -6.50
N ASN A 138 10.88 -18.45 -7.33
CA ASN A 138 12.03 -17.58 -7.10
C ASN A 138 11.72 -16.41 -6.16
N TYR A 139 10.46 -16.04 -5.98
CA TYR A 139 10.09 -15.02 -5.02
C TYR A 139 10.11 -15.61 -3.59
N PRO A 140 10.73 -14.92 -2.60
CA PRO A 140 10.88 -15.46 -1.25
C PRO A 140 9.52 -15.67 -0.56
N GLU A 141 8.62 -14.69 -0.71
CA GLU A 141 7.29 -14.68 -0.10
C GLU A 141 6.19 -15.20 -1.03
N PRO A 142 5.05 -15.68 -0.50
CA PRO A 142 3.89 -16.02 -1.32
C PRO A 142 3.36 -14.83 -2.16
N VAL A 143 3.08 -15.08 -3.43
CA VAL A 143 2.70 -14.07 -4.43
C VAL A 143 1.19 -14.05 -4.66
N THR A 144 0.61 -12.88 -4.94
CA THR A 144 -0.80 -12.75 -5.34
C THR A 144 -0.94 -12.91 -6.85
N ILE A 145 -1.90 -13.71 -7.33
CA ILE A 145 -2.20 -13.82 -8.76
C ILE A 145 -3.50 -13.07 -9.05
N ILE A 146 -3.45 -12.12 -9.98
CA ILE A 146 -4.61 -11.36 -10.45
C ILE A 146 -5.04 -11.96 -11.79
N CYS A 147 -6.23 -12.56 -11.83
CA CYS A 147 -6.81 -13.09 -13.06
C CYS A 147 -7.90 -12.13 -13.55
N LEU A 148 -7.67 -11.53 -14.71
CA LEU A 148 -8.62 -10.65 -15.42
C LEU A 148 -9.43 -11.43 -16.48
N GLY A 149 -8.88 -12.56 -16.95
CA GLY A 149 -9.52 -13.44 -17.94
C GLY A 149 -9.96 -14.82 -17.41
N PRO A 150 -10.22 -15.78 -18.32
CA PRO A 150 -10.48 -17.18 -17.99
C PRO A 150 -9.31 -17.87 -17.27
N LEU A 151 -9.61 -18.71 -16.28
CA LEU A 151 -8.65 -19.35 -15.36
C LEU A 151 -7.77 -20.48 -15.98
N THR A 152 -7.60 -20.49 -17.30
CA THR A 152 -6.88 -21.55 -18.03
C THR A 152 -5.43 -21.67 -17.57
N ASN A 153 -4.68 -20.56 -17.50
CA ASN A 153 -3.28 -20.57 -17.07
C ASN A 153 -3.15 -20.95 -15.58
N LEU A 154 -4.09 -20.51 -14.74
CA LEU A 154 -4.14 -20.90 -13.32
C LEU A 154 -4.39 -22.40 -13.14
N GLN A 155 -5.31 -22.99 -13.91
CA GLN A 155 -5.50 -24.43 -13.91
C GLN A 155 -4.21 -25.16 -14.32
N ASP A 156 -3.57 -24.71 -15.40
CA ASP A 156 -2.36 -25.33 -15.94
C ASP A 156 -1.20 -25.38 -14.93
N ILE A 157 -1.01 -24.34 -14.12
CA ILE A 157 0.02 -24.34 -13.07
C ILE A 157 -0.35 -25.27 -11.91
N LEU A 158 -1.61 -25.25 -11.45
CA LEU A 158 -2.07 -26.04 -10.32
C LEU A 158 -2.07 -27.55 -10.62
N LEU A 159 -2.37 -27.93 -11.86
CA LEU A 159 -2.28 -29.33 -12.30
C LEU A 159 -0.84 -29.83 -12.40
N SER A 160 0.13 -28.93 -12.59
CA SER A 160 1.52 -29.31 -12.86
C SER A 160 2.40 -29.48 -11.63
N SER A 161 2.05 -28.85 -10.51
CA SER A 161 2.82 -28.94 -9.27
C SER A 161 1.93 -28.68 -8.08
N LYS A 162 1.58 -29.72 -7.31
CA LYS A 162 0.71 -29.58 -6.13
C LYS A 162 1.29 -28.66 -5.07
N GLU A 163 2.61 -28.58 -4.96
CA GLU A 163 3.30 -27.72 -3.98
C GLU A 163 3.28 -26.24 -4.36
N ILE A 164 3.05 -25.90 -5.65
CA ILE A 164 3.07 -24.50 -6.12
C ILE A 164 2.02 -23.65 -5.42
N LYS A 165 0.92 -24.28 -4.94
CA LYS A 165 -0.13 -23.60 -4.20
C LYS A 165 0.37 -22.91 -2.93
N ASN A 166 1.41 -23.45 -2.29
CA ASN A 166 1.99 -22.88 -1.07
C ASN A 166 2.78 -21.59 -1.37
N LYS A 167 3.11 -21.33 -2.65
CA LYS A 167 3.72 -20.10 -3.13
C LYS A 167 2.69 -19.05 -3.58
N ILE A 168 1.40 -19.39 -3.56
CA ILE A 168 0.31 -18.47 -3.91
C ILE A 168 -0.32 -17.95 -2.62
N LYS A 169 -0.18 -16.64 -2.36
CA LYS A 169 -0.81 -15.97 -1.21
C LYS A 169 -2.33 -16.00 -1.32
N LYS A 170 -2.81 -15.60 -2.50
CA LYS A 170 -4.22 -15.61 -2.91
C LYS A 170 -4.34 -15.38 -4.40
N VAL A 171 -5.47 -15.77 -4.96
CA VAL A 171 -5.93 -15.39 -6.30
C VAL A 171 -7.01 -14.34 -6.16
N ILE A 172 -6.94 -13.28 -6.96
CA ILE A 172 -8.02 -12.31 -7.12
C ILE A 172 -8.50 -12.43 -8.55
N TRP A 173 -9.75 -12.84 -8.74
CA TRP A 173 -10.30 -13.11 -10.05
C TRP A 173 -11.51 -12.24 -10.34
N TYR A 174 -11.54 -11.61 -11.52
CA TYR A 174 -12.75 -10.94 -11.97
C TYR A 174 -13.69 -11.92 -12.67
N ASN A 175 -14.95 -11.93 -12.25
CA ASN A 175 -16.02 -12.61 -12.99
C ASN A 175 -17.33 -11.83 -12.92
N ARG A 176 -18.12 -11.86 -14.00
CA ARG A 176 -19.35 -11.06 -14.11
C ARG A 176 -20.37 -11.43 -13.02
N SER A 177 -20.65 -12.71 -12.79
CA SER A 177 -21.59 -13.16 -11.75
C SER A 177 -20.92 -14.14 -10.80
N ILE A 178 -21.32 -14.11 -9.54
CA ILE A 178 -20.71 -14.89 -8.48
C ILE A 178 -21.57 -16.09 -8.07
N TYR A 179 -22.90 -15.92 -7.99
CA TYR A 179 -23.78 -17.01 -7.59
C TYR A 179 -25.15 -16.95 -8.29
N PRO A 180 -25.45 -17.89 -9.22
CA PRO A 180 -24.50 -18.84 -9.80
C PRO A 180 -23.35 -18.14 -10.54
N PHE A 181 -22.19 -18.78 -10.62
CA PHE A 181 -21.09 -18.30 -11.47
C PHE A 181 -21.55 -18.33 -12.92
N THR A 182 -21.59 -17.15 -13.55
CA THR A 182 -21.91 -16.95 -14.97
C THR A 182 -21.11 -15.78 -15.51
N GLY A 183 -21.09 -15.66 -16.84
CA GLY A 183 -20.36 -14.62 -17.53
C GLY A 183 -19.12 -15.13 -18.24
N PHE A 184 -18.55 -14.24 -19.05
CA PHE A 184 -17.61 -14.62 -20.10
C PHE A 184 -16.39 -15.38 -19.58
N ASN A 185 -15.69 -14.88 -18.55
CA ASN A 185 -14.49 -15.53 -18.02
C ASN A 185 -14.75 -16.96 -17.53
N TYR A 186 -15.86 -17.16 -16.81
CA TYR A 186 -16.27 -18.48 -16.34
C TYR A 186 -16.68 -19.38 -17.51
N GLU A 187 -17.52 -18.90 -18.43
CA GLU A 187 -18.11 -19.72 -19.50
C GLU A 187 -17.09 -20.07 -20.58
N TYR A 188 -16.16 -19.18 -20.88
CA TYR A 188 -15.14 -19.38 -21.92
C TYR A 188 -14.25 -20.59 -21.63
N ASN A 189 -13.97 -20.87 -20.36
CA ASN A 189 -13.33 -22.12 -19.93
C ASN A 189 -13.88 -22.62 -18.58
N LYS A 190 -15.14 -23.06 -18.61
CA LYS A 190 -15.83 -23.59 -17.43
C LYS A 190 -15.09 -24.74 -16.77
N LYS A 191 -14.51 -25.65 -17.57
CA LYS A 191 -13.74 -26.80 -17.05
C LYS A 191 -12.53 -26.34 -16.23
N ALA A 192 -11.81 -25.31 -16.68
CA ALA A 192 -10.70 -24.75 -15.92
C ALA A 192 -11.17 -24.12 -14.61
N ALA A 193 -12.20 -23.28 -14.66
CA ALA A 193 -12.74 -22.65 -13.46
C ALA A 193 -13.24 -23.67 -12.43
N ASP A 194 -14.05 -24.64 -12.85
CA ASP A 194 -14.56 -25.71 -11.99
C ASP A 194 -13.41 -26.52 -11.36
N SER A 195 -12.35 -26.81 -12.13
CA SER A 195 -11.14 -27.48 -11.63
C SER A 195 -10.35 -26.65 -10.60
N VAL A 196 -10.28 -25.33 -10.77
CA VAL A 196 -9.65 -24.45 -9.79
C VAL A 196 -10.48 -24.42 -8.50
N PHE A 197 -11.81 -24.42 -8.61
CA PHE A 197 -12.73 -24.37 -7.48
C PHE A 197 -12.76 -25.63 -6.61
N THR A 198 -12.10 -26.72 -7.03
CA THR A 198 -11.89 -27.93 -6.22
C THR A 198 -10.60 -27.88 -5.41
N THR A 199 -9.75 -26.88 -5.61
CA THR A 199 -8.49 -26.73 -4.87
C THR A 199 -8.71 -25.95 -3.56
N ASP A 200 -7.71 -25.99 -2.68
CA ASP A 200 -7.70 -25.31 -1.39
C ASP A 200 -7.00 -23.95 -1.42
N ILE A 201 -6.76 -23.35 -2.60
CA ILE A 201 -6.19 -22.01 -2.68
C ILE A 201 -7.20 -20.94 -2.25
N ASN A 202 -6.68 -19.86 -1.66
CA ASN A 202 -7.48 -18.69 -1.32
C ASN A 202 -7.84 -17.90 -2.58
N ILE A 203 -9.13 -17.75 -2.89
CA ILE A 203 -9.63 -17.00 -4.04
C ILE A 203 -10.62 -15.93 -3.59
N ASN A 204 -10.40 -14.69 -4.03
CA ASN A 204 -11.36 -13.61 -3.94
C ASN A 204 -11.94 -13.35 -5.33
N VAL A 205 -13.24 -13.56 -5.50
CA VAL A 205 -13.94 -13.23 -6.75
C VAL A 205 -14.56 -11.84 -6.65
N ILE A 206 -14.16 -10.97 -7.56
CA ILE A 206 -14.66 -9.61 -7.68
C ILE A 206 -15.61 -9.53 -8.88
N SER A 207 -16.78 -8.91 -8.67
CA SER A 207 -17.84 -8.72 -9.65
C SER A 207 -18.41 -7.31 -9.53
N PHE A 208 -18.91 -6.80 -10.66
CA PHE A 208 -19.69 -5.55 -10.68
C PHE A 208 -21.13 -5.70 -10.16
N LEU A 209 -21.55 -6.92 -9.79
CA LEU A 209 -22.84 -7.23 -9.15
C LEU A 209 -24.06 -6.76 -9.95
N ASN A 210 -23.94 -6.65 -11.27
CA ASN A 210 -24.98 -6.11 -12.15
C ASN A 210 -25.50 -4.72 -11.71
N LYS A 211 -24.69 -3.95 -10.98
CA LYS A 211 -25.09 -2.63 -10.50
C LYS A 211 -25.27 -1.67 -11.67
N LYS A 212 -26.45 -1.04 -11.76
CA LYS A 212 -26.72 0.04 -12.74
C LYS A 212 -25.75 1.22 -12.59
N SER A 213 -25.20 1.43 -11.39
CA SER A 213 -24.21 2.48 -11.10
C SER A 213 -22.78 2.13 -11.53
N ALA A 214 -22.48 0.87 -11.84
CA ALA A 214 -21.15 0.39 -12.20
C ALA A 214 -20.85 0.55 -13.70
N VAL A 215 -21.04 1.78 -14.20
CA VAL A 215 -20.88 2.11 -15.63
C VAL A 215 -19.62 2.94 -15.81
N PHE A 216 -18.82 2.60 -16.81
CA PHE A 216 -17.75 3.44 -17.33
C PHE A 216 -18.37 4.39 -18.35
N ASN A 217 -18.84 5.55 -17.87
CA ASN A 217 -19.62 6.52 -18.64
C ASN A 217 -18.76 7.69 -19.15
N GLN A 218 -19.39 8.59 -19.92
CA GLN A 218 -18.71 9.75 -20.48
C GLN A 218 -18.10 10.64 -19.37
N THR A 219 -18.77 10.80 -18.23
CA THR A 219 -18.27 11.63 -17.13
C THR A 219 -16.93 11.14 -16.57
N ILE A 220 -16.77 9.84 -16.32
CA ILE A 220 -15.48 9.31 -15.85
C ILE A 220 -14.42 9.40 -16.96
N LEU A 221 -14.77 9.14 -18.22
CA LEU A 221 -13.86 9.26 -19.35
C LEU A 221 -13.35 10.71 -19.51
N ASP A 222 -14.23 11.70 -19.40
CA ASP A 222 -13.86 13.13 -19.48
C ASP A 222 -12.94 13.55 -18.32
N SER A 223 -13.14 12.97 -17.13
CA SER A 223 -12.23 13.16 -16.01
C SER A 223 -10.86 12.51 -16.25
N ILE A 224 -10.83 11.30 -16.81
CA ILE A 224 -9.57 10.61 -17.18
C ILE A 224 -8.80 11.41 -18.23
N ASN A 225 -9.48 11.98 -19.23
CA ASN A 225 -8.89 12.81 -20.28
C ASN A 225 -8.16 14.06 -19.75
N LYS A 226 -8.48 14.51 -18.52
CA LYS A 226 -7.84 15.67 -17.87
C LYS A 226 -6.63 15.29 -17.03
N ILE A 227 -6.38 14.00 -16.81
CA ILE A 227 -5.26 13.53 -16.00
C ILE A 227 -4.01 13.41 -16.88
N GLY A 228 -2.93 14.07 -16.47
CA GLY A 228 -1.68 14.17 -17.25
C GLY A 228 -0.74 12.97 -17.14
N THR A 229 -1.11 11.89 -16.43
CA THR A 229 -0.24 10.71 -16.26
C THR A 229 -0.32 9.81 -17.50
N LYS A 230 0.78 9.10 -17.80
CA LYS A 230 0.82 8.11 -18.90
C LYS A 230 -0.27 7.03 -18.77
N TYR A 231 -0.62 6.65 -17.54
CA TYR A 231 -1.65 5.64 -17.26
C TYR A 231 -3.05 6.10 -17.65
N ALA A 232 -3.38 7.38 -17.42
CA ALA A 232 -4.64 7.95 -17.87
C ALA A 232 -4.65 8.21 -19.38
N GLN A 233 -3.52 8.66 -19.93
CA GLN A 233 -3.39 9.00 -21.35
C GLN A 233 -3.55 7.79 -22.28
N ILE A 234 -3.04 6.62 -21.91
CA ILE A 234 -3.24 5.39 -22.72
C ILE A 234 -4.72 5.01 -22.79
N ILE A 235 -5.43 5.06 -21.66
CA ILE A 235 -6.88 4.81 -21.60
C ILE A 235 -7.61 5.84 -22.45
N SER A 236 -7.29 7.13 -22.29
CA SER A 236 -7.91 8.22 -23.05
C SER A 236 -7.77 8.00 -24.56
N THR A 237 -6.60 7.54 -25.00
CA THR A 237 -6.29 7.27 -26.41
C THR A 237 -7.04 6.05 -26.93
N ALA A 238 -7.11 4.97 -26.15
CA ALA A 238 -7.88 3.78 -26.48
C ALA A 238 -9.37 4.09 -26.73
N TYR A 239 -9.94 5.04 -25.98
CA TYR A 239 -11.32 5.47 -26.10
C TYR A 239 -11.59 6.58 -27.14
N LYS A 240 -10.57 7.01 -27.89
CA LYS A 240 -10.79 7.83 -29.12
C LYS A 240 -11.33 7.00 -30.28
N ASN A 241 -11.15 5.68 -30.24
CA ASN A 241 -11.76 4.75 -31.20
C ASN A 241 -13.29 4.85 -31.13
N VAL A 242 -13.95 4.95 -32.29
CA VAL A 242 -15.41 5.16 -32.39
C VAL A 242 -16.19 4.00 -31.77
N GLU A 243 -15.78 2.76 -31.99
CA GLU A 243 -16.44 1.59 -31.39
C GLU A 243 -16.34 1.63 -29.87
N ALA A 244 -15.14 1.93 -29.33
CA ALA A 244 -14.91 2.02 -27.89
C ALA A 244 -15.75 3.14 -27.26
N LEU A 245 -15.76 4.31 -27.88
CA LEU A 245 -16.57 5.45 -27.45
C LEU A 245 -18.08 5.14 -27.51
N ASN A 246 -18.53 4.37 -28.50
CA ASN A 246 -19.93 3.94 -28.59
C ASN A 246 -20.32 3.01 -27.43
N THR A 247 -19.42 2.16 -26.95
CA THR A 247 -19.70 1.35 -25.74
C THR A 247 -19.90 2.24 -24.49
N VAL A 248 -19.19 3.36 -24.39
CA VAL A 248 -19.34 4.35 -23.31
C VAL A 248 -20.68 5.09 -23.44
N LYS A 249 -20.98 5.60 -24.64
CA LYS A 249 -22.21 6.36 -24.92
C LYS A 249 -23.49 5.53 -24.74
N SER A 250 -23.47 4.28 -25.15
CA SER A 250 -24.59 3.33 -24.96
C SER A 250 -24.72 2.82 -23.52
N GLY A 251 -23.76 3.12 -22.65
CA GLY A 251 -23.70 2.57 -21.30
C GLY A 251 -23.38 1.07 -21.25
N HIS A 252 -22.91 0.49 -22.35
CA HIS A 252 -22.46 -0.91 -22.40
C HIS A 252 -21.18 -1.11 -21.58
N ALA A 253 -20.23 -0.17 -21.67
CA ALA A 253 -18.99 -0.21 -20.90
C ALA A 253 -19.29 -0.13 -19.39
N LYS A 254 -18.87 -1.15 -18.64
CA LYS A 254 -19.03 -1.20 -17.19
C LYS A 254 -17.67 -1.13 -16.50
N LEU A 255 -17.71 -0.89 -15.19
CA LEU A 255 -16.56 -1.07 -14.31
C LEU A 255 -16.45 -2.57 -13.99
N TRP A 256 -15.60 -3.25 -14.75
CA TRP A 256 -15.38 -4.70 -14.68
C TRP A 256 -14.05 -4.95 -13.96
N ASP A 257 -12.98 -5.23 -14.70
CA ASP A 257 -11.65 -5.46 -14.14
C ASP A 257 -11.11 -4.26 -13.33
N ASP A 258 -11.59 -3.05 -13.61
CA ASP A 258 -11.25 -1.81 -12.87
C ASP A 258 -11.45 -1.96 -11.36
N LEU A 259 -12.38 -2.83 -10.95
CA LEU A 259 -12.71 -3.06 -9.55
C LEU A 259 -11.56 -3.71 -8.78
N ILE A 260 -10.70 -4.49 -9.43
CA ILE A 260 -9.60 -5.20 -8.77
C ILE A 260 -8.52 -4.23 -8.23
N PRO A 261 -7.94 -3.33 -9.03
CA PRO A 261 -6.97 -2.38 -8.49
C PRO A 261 -7.57 -1.46 -7.42
N VAL A 262 -8.85 -1.09 -7.51
CA VAL A 262 -9.52 -0.35 -6.42
C VAL A 262 -9.66 -1.22 -5.17
N TYR A 263 -10.06 -2.48 -5.31
CA TYR A 263 -10.17 -3.41 -4.18
C TYR A 263 -8.83 -3.66 -3.48
N LEU A 264 -7.74 -3.72 -4.24
CA LEU A 264 -6.40 -3.89 -3.69
C LEU A 264 -5.94 -2.70 -2.85
N LEU A 265 -6.22 -1.47 -3.30
CA LEU A 265 -5.78 -0.26 -2.62
C LEU A 265 -6.78 0.23 -1.55
N TYR A 266 -8.08 -0.02 -1.75
CA TYR A 266 -9.18 0.45 -0.92
C TYR A 266 -10.14 -0.72 -0.58
N PRO A 267 -9.67 -1.75 0.13
CA PRO A 267 -10.47 -2.94 0.43
C PRO A 267 -11.72 -2.63 1.25
N GLU A 268 -11.71 -1.55 2.06
CA GLU A 268 -12.84 -1.07 2.86
C GLU A 268 -14.05 -0.64 2.03
N LEU A 269 -13.87 -0.37 0.73
CA LEU A 269 -14.98 -0.06 -0.18
C LEU A 269 -15.78 -1.29 -0.59
N PHE A 270 -15.31 -2.50 -0.27
CA PHE A 270 -15.90 -3.77 -0.70
C PHE A 270 -16.31 -4.61 0.51
N ASN A 271 -17.57 -5.04 0.53
CA ASN A 271 -17.99 -6.08 1.47
C ASN A 271 -17.63 -7.45 0.89
N ILE A 272 -16.64 -8.11 1.50
CA ILE A 272 -16.16 -9.44 1.09
C ILE A 272 -16.69 -10.48 2.08
N GLN A 273 -17.30 -11.55 1.56
CA GLN A 273 -17.84 -12.65 2.37
C GLN A 273 -17.35 -14.00 1.86
N PRO A 274 -17.00 -14.95 2.74
CA PRO A 274 -16.71 -16.32 2.33
C PRO A 274 -17.97 -17.00 1.80
N ILE A 275 -17.82 -17.87 0.80
CA ILE A 275 -18.90 -18.73 0.32
C ILE A 275 -19.15 -19.83 1.34
N LYS A 276 -20.42 -20.07 1.67
CA LYS A 276 -20.83 -21.17 2.57
C LYS A 276 -20.26 -22.50 2.08
N ASN A 277 -19.63 -23.27 2.97
CA ASN A 277 -18.97 -24.54 2.68
C ASN A 277 -17.74 -24.47 1.75
N LYS A 278 -17.23 -23.27 1.44
CA LYS A 278 -15.95 -23.06 0.74
C LYS A 278 -15.17 -21.89 1.40
N PRO A 279 -14.54 -22.13 2.57
CA PRO A 279 -13.92 -21.05 3.36
C PRO A 279 -12.79 -20.31 2.63
N ASN A 280 -12.10 -20.97 1.69
CA ASN A 280 -11.03 -20.38 0.90
C ASN A 280 -11.55 -19.58 -0.30
N PHE A 281 -12.86 -19.52 -0.52
CA PHE A 281 -13.49 -18.71 -1.55
C PHE A 281 -14.24 -17.56 -0.90
N SER A 282 -13.83 -16.34 -1.20
CA SER A 282 -14.55 -15.13 -0.82
C SER A 282 -15.03 -14.37 -2.03
N ILE A 283 -16.11 -13.63 -1.84
CA ILE A 283 -16.83 -12.94 -2.90
C ILE A 283 -17.22 -11.55 -2.44
N ASN A 284 -17.19 -10.57 -3.34
CA ASN A 284 -17.79 -9.28 -3.00
C ASN A 284 -19.32 -9.37 -3.09
N THR A 285 -20.01 -8.92 -2.04
CA THR A 285 -21.49 -8.89 -1.99
C THR A 285 -22.04 -7.47 -2.10
N ASN A 286 -21.20 -6.46 -1.84
CA ASN A 286 -21.53 -5.07 -2.02
C ASN A 286 -20.25 -4.24 -2.23
N TYR A 287 -20.40 -3.06 -2.82
CA TYR A 287 -19.35 -2.03 -2.89
C TYR A 287 -19.95 -0.66 -3.23
N ASN A 288 -19.26 0.43 -2.88
CA ASN A 288 -19.72 1.78 -3.20
C ASN A 288 -19.25 2.23 -4.60
N SER A 289 -20.12 2.12 -5.61
CA SER A 289 -19.76 2.47 -7.00
C SER A 289 -19.37 3.94 -7.20
N LYS A 290 -19.89 4.88 -6.39
CA LYS A 290 -19.50 6.29 -6.49
C LYS A 290 -18.07 6.48 -5.98
N ALA A 291 -17.75 5.91 -4.82
CA ALA A 291 -16.41 5.93 -4.25
C ALA A 291 -15.40 5.22 -5.17
N VAL A 292 -15.77 4.07 -5.75
CA VAL A 292 -14.92 3.36 -6.73
C VAL A 292 -14.54 4.27 -7.90
N ARG A 293 -15.48 5.02 -8.48
CA ARG A 293 -15.16 5.95 -9.58
C ARG A 293 -14.21 7.05 -9.16
N GLU A 294 -14.39 7.61 -7.97
CA GLU A 294 -13.46 8.59 -7.41
C GLU A 294 -12.06 7.98 -7.24
N LYS A 295 -11.96 6.78 -6.68
CA LYS A 295 -10.69 6.09 -6.45
C LYS A 295 -9.99 5.67 -7.74
N ILE A 296 -10.72 5.34 -8.82
CA ILE A 296 -10.13 5.15 -10.16
C ILE A 296 -9.39 6.41 -10.60
N LEU A 297 -10.02 7.58 -10.46
CA LEU A 297 -9.40 8.86 -10.85
C LEU A 297 -8.17 9.16 -9.99
N LYS A 298 -8.23 8.92 -8.68
CA LYS A 298 -7.10 9.08 -7.76
C LYS A 298 -5.93 8.15 -8.11
N ILE A 299 -6.20 6.87 -8.38
CA ILE A 299 -5.17 5.90 -8.81
C ILE A 299 -4.49 6.37 -10.10
N LEU A 300 -5.28 6.72 -11.12
CA LEU A 300 -4.74 7.15 -12.40
C LEU A 300 -3.98 8.48 -12.29
N ALA A 301 -4.42 9.41 -11.43
CA ALA A 301 -3.72 10.66 -11.17
C ALA A 301 -2.47 10.50 -10.29
N LYS A 302 -2.26 9.32 -9.69
CA LYS A 302 -1.30 9.10 -8.60
C LYS A 302 -1.50 10.05 -7.42
N ASP A 303 -2.76 10.39 -7.14
CA ASP A 303 -3.16 11.21 -6.00
C ASP A 303 -3.80 10.33 -4.92
N TYR A 304 -2.96 9.51 -4.30
CA TYR A 304 -3.29 8.63 -3.18
C TYR A 304 -2.09 8.55 -2.23
N GLU A 305 -2.32 8.17 -0.98
CA GLU A 305 -1.26 7.92 0.00
C GLU A 305 -1.36 6.48 0.52
N PHE A 306 -0.20 5.86 0.75
CA PHE A 306 -0.09 4.54 1.39
C PHE A 306 0.07 4.63 2.90
N GLU A 307 0.16 5.85 3.44
CA GLU A 307 0.23 6.03 4.88
C GLU A 307 -0.99 5.34 5.50
N THR A 308 -0.77 4.59 6.57
CA THR A 308 -1.79 3.90 7.37
C THR A 308 -2.63 4.92 8.14
N ASN A 309 -3.19 5.88 7.42
CA ASN A 309 -4.08 6.87 7.94
C ASN A 309 -5.33 6.16 8.45
N VAL A 310 -5.66 6.40 9.71
CA VAL A 310 -6.85 5.80 10.33
C VAL A 310 -8.11 6.53 9.88
N VAL A 311 -8.04 7.86 9.76
CA VAL A 311 -9.21 8.71 9.46
C VAL A 311 -8.99 9.55 8.20
N PHE A 312 -7.78 10.08 8.00
CA PHE A 312 -7.48 10.92 6.85
C PHE A 312 -7.37 10.07 5.57
N ASP A 313 -7.95 10.54 4.46
CA ASP A 313 -7.59 9.97 3.15
C ASP A 313 -6.16 10.36 2.76
N LYS A 314 -5.77 11.58 3.15
CA LYS A 314 -4.46 12.20 2.93
C LYS A 314 -4.20 13.25 4.00
N PHE A 315 -2.98 13.34 4.52
CA PHE A 315 -2.65 14.43 5.43
C PHE A 315 -2.58 15.76 4.66
N THR A 316 -3.21 16.82 5.17
CA THR A 316 -3.24 18.08 4.41
C THR A 316 -1.83 18.64 4.26
N ILE A 317 -1.44 18.92 3.02
CA ILE A 317 -0.21 19.67 2.71
C ILE A 317 -0.53 20.99 2.00
N ASN A 318 -1.74 21.51 2.20
CA ASN A 318 -2.15 22.80 1.65
C ASN A 318 -1.70 23.94 2.60
N PRO A 319 -0.82 24.87 2.17
CA PRO A 319 -0.31 25.94 3.04
C PRO A 319 -1.40 26.83 3.67
N LYS A 320 -2.60 26.89 3.08
CA LYS A 320 -3.72 27.69 3.62
C LYS A 320 -4.29 27.13 4.92
N ASP A 321 -4.09 25.85 5.19
CA ASP A 321 -4.59 25.18 6.39
C ASP A 321 -3.69 25.41 7.61
N TYR A 322 -2.52 26.04 7.40
CA TYR A 322 -1.49 26.26 8.40
C TYR A 322 -1.35 27.73 8.81
N LYS A 323 -0.95 27.99 10.06
CA LYS A 323 -0.64 29.35 10.54
C LYS A 323 0.44 30.01 9.68
N TYR A 324 0.34 31.33 9.51
CA TYR A 324 1.16 32.09 8.57
C TYR A 324 2.67 31.91 8.79
N ASP A 325 3.12 31.90 10.03
CA ASP A 325 4.53 31.75 10.39
C ASP A 325 5.07 30.33 10.17
N VAL A 326 4.21 29.32 10.26
CA VAL A 326 4.57 27.91 10.01
C VAL A 326 4.60 27.61 8.51
N ARG A 327 3.56 28.04 7.77
CA ARG A 327 3.45 27.73 6.34
C ARG A 327 4.57 28.32 5.48
N GLN A 328 5.23 29.39 5.95
CA GLN A 328 6.39 29.99 5.29
C GLN A 328 7.56 29.01 5.14
N PHE A 329 7.66 28.01 6.02
CA PHE A 329 8.77 27.06 6.03
C PHE A 329 8.35 25.65 5.59
N MET A 330 7.04 25.43 5.37
CA MET A 330 6.44 24.14 5.06
C MET A 330 7.08 23.44 3.86
N ASP A 331 7.14 24.09 2.70
CA ASP A 331 7.73 23.49 1.50
C ASP A 331 9.22 23.15 1.71
N THR A 332 9.93 23.98 2.47
CA THR A 332 11.36 23.74 2.75
C THR A 332 11.54 22.54 3.68
N ILE A 333 10.73 22.43 4.73
CA ILE A 333 10.76 21.32 5.69
C ILE A 333 10.36 20.02 4.99
N ILE A 334 9.24 20.00 4.26
CA ILE A 334 8.78 18.82 3.52
C ILE A 334 9.83 18.38 2.49
N LYS A 335 10.43 19.31 1.75
CA LYS A 335 11.49 18.99 0.78
C LYS A 335 12.73 18.39 1.44
N LYS A 336 13.12 18.88 2.62
CA LYS A 336 14.31 18.39 3.34
C LYS A 336 14.07 17.06 4.05
N TYR A 337 12.92 16.91 4.69
CA TYR A 337 12.73 15.89 5.71
C TYR A 337 11.56 14.93 5.43
N GLY A 338 10.76 15.20 4.40
CA GLY A 338 9.63 14.38 3.96
C GLY A 338 8.30 14.78 4.60
N THR A 339 7.21 14.30 4.00
CA THR A 339 5.84 14.50 4.48
C THR A 339 5.57 13.79 5.80
N GLU A 340 6.21 12.66 6.06
CA GLU A 340 6.05 11.92 7.32
C GLU A 340 6.57 12.72 8.52
N GLU A 341 7.75 13.35 8.40
CA GLU A 341 8.25 14.24 9.46
C GLU A 341 7.36 15.47 9.61
N TRP A 342 6.92 16.05 8.49
CA TRP A 342 5.98 17.16 8.54
C TRP A 342 4.75 16.82 9.37
N ARG A 343 4.10 15.71 9.01
CA ARG A 343 2.93 15.18 9.69
C ARG A 343 3.19 14.89 11.17
N ALA A 344 4.27 14.19 11.50
CA ALA A 344 4.57 13.81 12.88
C ALA A 344 4.75 15.03 13.79
N CYS A 345 5.50 16.04 13.34
CA CYS A 345 5.67 17.28 14.10
C CYS A 345 4.36 18.07 14.22
N VAL A 346 3.60 18.25 13.13
CA VAL A 346 2.29 18.94 13.18
C VAL A 346 1.34 18.24 14.18
N LEU A 347 1.18 16.92 14.07
CA LEU A 347 0.31 16.17 14.99
C LEU A 347 0.80 16.24 16.43
N THR A 348 2.11 16.24 16.64
CA THR A 348 2.70 16.43 17.97
C THR A 348 2.33 17.80 18.54
N ASP A 349 2.52 18.87 17.78
CA ASP A 349 2.30 20.24 18.25
C ASP A 349 0.80 20.56 18.43
N GLU A 350 -0.08 19.99 17.59
CA GLU A 350 -1.53 20.09 17.76
C GLU A 350 -2.00 19.33 19.00
N LEU A 351 -1.47 18.13 19.27
CA LEU A 351 -1.72 17.39 20.52
C LEU A 351 -1.19 18.16 21.74
N HIS A 352 0.01 18.73 21.62
CA HIS A 352 0.73 19.44 22.68
C HIS A 352 0.22 20.87 22.91
N GLN A 353 -0.64 21.37 22.01
CA GLN A 353 -1.25 22.70 22.00
C GLN A 353 -0.28 23.89 21.85
N HIS A 354 1.00 23.65 21.57
CA HIS A 354 1.96 24.67 21.16
C HIS A 354 3.17 24.06 20.46
N LEU A 355 3.92 24.89 19.73
CA LEU A 355 5.19 24.53 19.12
C LEU A 355 6.26 24.40 20.21
N GLY A 356 6.66 23.16 20.50
CA GLY A 356 7.61 22.82 21.56
C GLY A 356 8.93 22.28 21.01
N ILE A 357 10.06 22.85 21.45
CA ILE A 357 11.41 22.42 21.04
C ILE A 357 11.61 20.92 21.29
N TYR A 358 11.36 20.46 22.52
CA TYR A 358 11.53 19.05 22.87
C TYR A 358 10.46 18.16 22.25
N SER A 359 9.26 18.67 21.97
CA SER A 359 8.21 17.96 21.23
C SER A 359 8.69 17.62 19.81
N THR A 360 9.26 18.60 19.09
CA THR A 360 9.89 18.38 17.77
C THR A 360 11.06 17.38 17.86
N VAL A 361 11.91 17.48 18.89
CA VAL A 361 12.99 16.51 19.12
C VAL A 361 12.44 15.10 19.30
N GLY A 362 11.39 14.93 20.10
CA GLY A 362 10.76 13.63 20.33
C GLY A 362 10.20 13.02 19.05
N ALA A 363 9.50 13.82 18.23
CA ALA A 363 8.95 13.37 16.94
C ALA A 363 10.07 12.91 15.99
N LYS A 364 11.13 13.71 15.86
CA LYS A 364 12.31 13.37 15.07
C LYS A 364 13.03 12.12 15.60
N MET A 365 13.14 11.96 16.92
CA MET A 365 13.79 10.80 17.54
C MET A 365 13.00 9.52 17.28
N GLY A 366 11.67 9.54 17.43
CA GLY A 366 10.81 8.40 17.15
C GLY A 366 10.86 7.97 15.68
N LEU A 367 10.83 8.94 14.75
CA LEU A 367 11.00 8.68 13.32
C LEU A 367 12.37 8.07 13.03
N LYS A 368 13.44 8.64 13.59
CA LYS A 368 14.79 8.13 13.39
C LYS A 368 14.94 6.70 13.91
N ALA A 369 14.32 6.37 15.04
CA ALA A 369 14.31 5.01 15.55
C ALA A 369 13.59 4.05 14.58
N ARG A 370 12.42 4.42 14.06
CA ARG A 370 11.72 3.60 13.05
C ARG A 370 12.55 3.36 11.80
N GLU A 371 13.27 4.36 11.32
CA GLU A 371 14.20 4.22 10.19
C GLU A 371 15.34 3.23 10.50
N ILE A 372 15.92 3.29 11.71
CA ILE A 372 16.99 2.38 12.14
C ILE A 372 16.50 0.94 12.21
N PHE A 373 15.32 0.71 12.78
CA PHE A 373 14.73 -0.62 12.92
C PHE A 373 14.02 -1.12 11.65
N LYS A 374 13.76 -0.23 10.68
CA LYS A 374 12.99 -0.49 9.46
C LYS A 374 11.59 -1.05 9.74
N VAL A 375 10.89 -0.43 10.67
CA VAL A 375 9.54 -0.86 11.09
C VAL A 375 8.47 0.21 10.81
N PRO A 376 7.22 -0.21 10.56
CA PRO A 376 6.10 0.71 10.43
C PRO A 376 5.80 1.42 11.76
N ILE A 377 4.89 2.41 11.70
CA ILE A 377 4.34 3.08 12.89
C ILE A 377 3.73 2.03 13.81
N ASP A 378 3.90 2.14 15.14
CA ASP A 378 3.32 1.29 16.21
C ASP A 378 4.07 0.02 16.66
N GLN A 379 5.18 -0.35 16.01
CA GLN A 379 5.89 -1.60 16.32
C GLN A 379 6.97 -1.47 17.42
N LEU A 380 7.40 -0.25 17.73
CA LEU A 380 8.49 0.00 18.68
C LEU A 380 7.97 0.09 20.11
N GLN A 381 8.63 -0.62 21.02
CA GLN A 381 8.55 -0.29 22.44
C GLN A 381 9.56 0.81 22.78
N VAL A 382 9.15 1.77 23.60
CA VAL A 382 9.92 2.98 23.94
C VAL A 382 10.05 3.14 25.45
N ILE A 383 11.27 3.39 25.90
CA ILE A 383 11.57 3.80 27.28
C ILE A 383 12.20 5.19 27.22
N SER A 384 11.47 6.20 27.66
CA SER A 384 11.92 7.59 27.64
C SER A 384 12.62 7.98 28.93
N PHE A 385 13.74 8.69 28.82
CA PHE A 385 14.47 9.27 29.94
C PHE A 385 14.19 10.77 30.12
N ALA A 386 13.21 11.33 29.39
CA ALA A 386 12.85 12.74 29.52
C ALA A 386 12.07 13.09 30.80
N GLY A 387 11.73 12.10 31.62
CA GLY A 387 10.95 12.29 32.85
C GLY A 387 9.52 12.77 32.58
N ASN A 388 8.88 13.30 33.62
CA ASN A 388 7.49 13.77 33.59
C ASN A 388 7.33 15.27 33.92
N LYS A 389 8.44 16.02 33.95
CA LYS A 389 8.44 17.47 34.22
C LYS A 389 8.91 18.26 33.00
N PRO A 390 8.18 19.31 32.59
CA PRO A 390 8.63 20.22 31.54
C PRO A 390 9.95 20.91 31.89
N PRO A 391 10.74 21.33 30.88
CA PRO A 391 10.41 21.27 29.45
C PRO A 391 10.80 19.96 28.74
N LEU A 392 11.63 19.10 29.36
CA LEU A 392 12.11 17.88 28.70
C LEU A 392 10.98 16.87 28.46
N SER A 393 10.05 16.73 29.40
CA SER A 393 8.95 15.74 29.28
C SER A 393 8.06 15.95 28.05
N CYS A 394 8.06 17.14 27.44
CA CYS A 394 7.38 17.39 26.17
C CYS A 394 7.91 16.49 25.02
N MET A 395 9.15 16.01 25.14
CA MET A 395 9.72 15.00 24.23
C MET A 395 8.89 13.72 24.19
N ASN A 396 8.22 13.36 25.28
CA ASN A 396 7.39 12.15 25.33
C ASN A 396 6.22 12.24 24.34
N ASP A 397 5.61 13.41 24.15
CA ASP A 397 4.51 13.58 23.19
C ASP A 397 5.01 13.37 21.77
N GLY A 398 6.17 13.95 21.44
CA GLY A 398 6.83 13.71 20.16
C GLY A 398 7.20 12.24 19.96
N LEU A 399 7.73 11.56 20.98
CA LEU A 399 8.06 10.13 20.91
C LEU A 399 6.82 9.27 20.61
N GLN A 400 5.68 9.58 21.25
CA GLN A 400 4.43 8.87 21.01
C GLN A 400 4.00 8.97 19.54
N ILE A 401 4.06 10.17 18.96
CA ILE A 401 3.65 10.39 17.57
C ILE A 401 4.69 9.85 16.58
N GLY A 402 5.97 10.19 16.77
CA GLY A 402 7.05 9.83 15.85
C GLY A 402 7.31 8.33 15.78
N ALA A 403 7.27 7.64 16.93
CA ALA A 403 7.46 6.19 16.98
C ALA A 403 6.14 5.39 16.82
N GLY A 404 4.99 6.04 17.02
CA GLY A 404 3.69 5.37 17.16
C GLY A 404 3.52 4.62 18.49
N ALA A 405 4.39 4.89 19.48
CA ALA A 405 4.41 4.19 20.75
C ALA A 405 3.55 4.92 21.78
N THR A 406 2.29 4.51 21.97
CA THR A 406 1.33 5.24 22.82
C THR A 406 1.17 4.63 24.22
N LEU A 407 0.76 5.46 25.19
CA LEU A 407 0.40 5.00 26.52
C LEU A 407 -0.80 4.02 26.49
N GLY A 408 -1.77 4.25 25.59
CA GLY A 408 -2.95 3.39 25.46
C GLY A 408 -2.63 1.98 24.97
N HIS A 409 -1.60 1.81 24.15
CA HIS A 409 -1.08 0.51 23.75
C HIS A 409 -0.07 -0.08 24.76
N GLY A 410 0.34 0.68 25.78
CA GLY A 410 1.29 0.22 26.80
C GLY A 410 2.72 0.01 26.28
N VAL A 411 3.07 0.59 25.12
CA VAL A 411 4.37 0.39 24.47
C VAL A 411 5.34 1.56 24.69
N ILE A 412 4.93 2.60 25.43
CA ILE A 412 5.84 3.65 25.92
C ILE A 412 5.81 3.70 27.44
N SER A 413 6.98 3.88 28.04
CA SER A 413 7.15 4.08 29.49
C SER A 413 8.20 5.15 29.78
N ILE A 414 8.12 5.73 30.97
CA ILE A 414 9.14 6.65 31.48
C ILE A 414 10.10 5.85 32.36
N ALA A 415 11.39 5.98 32.13
CA ALA A 415 12.43 5.35 32.93
C ALA A 415 12.35 5.83 34.39
N ASN A 416 12.58 4.92 35.33
CA ASN A 416 12.67 5.23 36.75
C ASN A 416 14.06 5.81 37.11
N ASP A 417 14.44 6.90 36.46
CA ASP A 417 15.69 7.62 36.67
C ASP A 417 15.44 8.93 37.41
N THR A 418 16.40 9.35 38.23
CA THR A 418 16.33 10.64 38.97
C THR A 418 16.69 11.85 38.11
N ILE A 419 17.38 11.64 36.99
CA ILE A 419 17.88 12.71 36.11
C ILE A 419 17.22 12.61 34.74
N ALA A 420 16.39 13.59 34.42
CA ALA A 420 15.79 13.74 33.11
C ALA A 420 16.83 14.16 32.07
N ARG A 421 16.80 13.53 30.89
CA ARG A 421 17.70 13.81 29.77
C ARG A 421 17.01 13.52 28.42
N PRO A 422 17.40 14.18 27.33
CA PRO A 422 16.77 14.01 26.01
C PRO A 422 17.26 12.71 25.33
N GLU A 423 16.84 11.57 25.89
CA GLU A 423 17.24 10.22 25.49
C GLU A 423 16.03 9.28 25.53
N ALA A 424 16.00 8.29 24.62
CA ALA A 424 15.09 7.17 24.71
C ALA A 424 15.77 5.86 24.24
N ILE A 425 15.33 4.74 24.81
CA ILE A 425 15.64 3.39 24.32
C ILE A 425 14.45 2.88 23.51
N PHE A 426 14.74 2.35 22.34
CA PHE A 426 13.79 1.75 21.42
C PHE A 426 14.08 0.25 21.31
N ILE A 427 13.02 -0.55 21.35
CA ILE A 427 13.10 -2.01 21.42
C ILE A 427 12.22 -2.64 20.34
N TYR A 428 12.78 -3.57 19.58
CA TYR A 428 12.06 -4.38 18.61
C TYR A 428 12.71 -5.76 18.49
N ASN A 429 11.92 -6.83 18.56
CA ASN A 429 12.39 -8.22 18.48
C ASN A 429 13.63 -8.53 19.37
N GLY A 430 13.64 -7.97 20.58
CA GLY A 430 14.73 -8.14 21.55
C GLY A 430 15.97 -7.27 21.32
N VAL A 431 16.08 -6.59 20.17
CA VAL A 431 17.17 -5.64 19.90
C VAL A 431 16.83 -4.29 20.53
N LYS A 432 17.81 -3.69 21.21
CA LYS A 432 17.66 -2.39 21.88
C LYS A 432 18.66 -1.38 21.33
N LYS A 433 18.16 -0.20 20.96
CA LYS A 433 18.99 0.94 20.54
C LYS A 433 18.65 2.15 21.39
N ARG A 434 19.67 2.83 21.91
CA ARG A 434 19.53 4.13 22.59
C ARG A 434 19.76 5.24 21.57
N LEU A 435 18.87 6.21 21.54
CA LEU A 435 19.06 7.47 20.85
C LEU A 435 19.15 8.60 21.87
N THR A 436 20.19 9.43 21.75
CA THR A 436 20.43 10.56 22.65
C THR A 436 20.60 11.83 21.83
N LEU A 437 19.92 12.92 22.20
CA LEU A 437 20.18 14.23 21.58
C LEU A 437 21.59 14.68 21.94
N LYS A 438 22.39 14.95 20.91
CA LYS A 438 23.78 15.38 21.05
C LYS A 438 23.93 16.62 21.94
N LYS A 439 25.04 16.68 22.68
CA LYS A 439 25.26 17.66 23.74
C LYS A 439 25.23 19.09 23.23
N GLU A 440 25.80 19.35 22.05
CA GLU A 440 25.83 20.67 21.43
C GLU A 440 24.43 21.25 21.17
N TYR A 441 23.46 20.41 20.78
CA TYR A 441 22.08 20.83 20.58
C TYR A 441 21.37 21.10 21.92
N THR A 442 21.64 20.27 22.93
CA THR A 442 21.12 20.51 24.29
C THR A 442 21.68 21.82 24.88
N GLN A 443 22.96 22.12 24.64
CA GLN A 443 23.59 23.38 25.06
C GLN A 443 23.02 24.58 24.28
N GLN A 444 22.76 24.41 22.98
CA GLN A 444 22.13 25.44 22.17
C GLN A 444 20.75 25.83 22.73
N VAL A 445 19.90 24.86 23.05
CA VAL A 445 18.57 25.10 23.63
C VAL A 445 18.66 25.84 24.95
N HIS A 446 19.54 25.40 25.86
CA HIS A 446 19.72 26.08 27.15
C HIS A 446 20.21 27.52 26.96
N SER A 447 21.14 27.76 26.05
CA SER A 447 21.67 29.09 25.75
C SER A 447 20.59 30.02 25.20
N ASP A 448 19.83 29.56 24.21
CA ASP A 448 18.80 30.37 23.55
C ASP A 448 17.61 30.65 24.50
N ILE A 449 17.19 29.68 25.31
CA ILE A 449 16.14 29.88 26.33
C ILE A 449 16.61 30.85 27.42
N SER A 450 17.85 30.70 27.92
CA SER A 450 18.37 31.55 28.99
C SER A 450 18.45 33.01 28.56
N LYS A 451 18.95 33.27 27.35
CA LYS A 451 18.95 34.63 26.76
C LYS A 451 17.53 35.18 26.63
N GLY A 452 16.59 34.35 26.20
CA GLY A 452 15.18 34.69 26.10
C GLY A 452 14.52 35.08 27.41
N ILE A 453 14.82 34.36 28.49
CA ILE A 453 14.31 34.68 29.84
C ILE A 453 14.86 36.03 30.32
N VAL A 454 16.13 36.32 30.05
CA VAL A 454 16.73 37.62 30.40
C VAL A 454 16.08 38.76 29.61
N GLU A 455 15.81 38.57 28.32
CA GLU A 455 15.27 39.62 27.44
C GLU A 455 13.76 39.86 27.63
N TYR A 456 12.98 38.79 27.81
CA TYR A 456 11.51 38.85 27.78
C TYR A 456 10.83 38.49 29.10
N GLY A 457 11.58 38.06 30.12
CA GLY A 457 11.04 37.50 31.37
C GLY A 457 10.54 36.06 31.22
N ASN A 458 10.36 35.37 32.35
CA ASN A 458 9.92 33.97 32.35
C ASN A 458 8.40 33.84 32.14
N LEU A 459 7.96 32.91 31.28
CA LEU A 459 6.55 32.60 31.02
C LEU A 459 5.69 33.79 30.54
N THR A 460 6.31 34.84 30.01
CA THR A 460 5.62 36.01 29.44
C THR A 460 5.15 35.75 28.01
N SER A 461 4.34 36.65 27.45
CA SER A 461 3.97 36.58 26.03
C SER A 461 5.19 36.69 25.09
N GLY A 462 6.23 37.43 25.48
CA GLY A 462 7.49 37.51 24.74
C GLY A 462 8.27 36.20 24.75
N TYR A 463 8.34 35.54 25.92
CA TYR A 463 8.92 34.21 26.06
C TYR A 463 8.26 33.19 25.14
N TRP A 464 6.93 33.10 25.12
CA TRP A 464 6.22 32.14 24.27
C TRP A 464 6.37 32.43 22.77
N LYS A 465 6.45 33.71 22.37
CA LYS A 465 6.79 34.09 20.98
C LYS A 465 8.20 33.63 20.61
N LEU A 466 9.16 33.74 21.53
CA LEU A 466 10.51 33.23 21.32
C LEU A 466 10.54 31.71 21.20
N ILE A 467 9.89 30.97 22.11
CA ILE A 467 9.83 29.50 22.05
C ILE A 467 9.22 29.03 20.73
N ARG A 468 8.14 29.67 20.28
CA ARG A 468 7.54 29.38 18.97
C ARG A 468 8.53 29.60 17.82
N LYS A 469 9.22 30.74 17.81
CA LYS A 469 10.24 31.07 16.79
C LYS A 469 11.42 30.08 16.81
N LEU A 470 11.92 29.72 17.98
CA LEU A 470 13.00 28.75 18.15
C LEU A 470 12.58 27.35 17.71
N SER A 471 11.37 26.91 18.05
CA SER A 471 10.85 25.61 17.63
C SER A 471 10.77 25.50 16.10
N ILE A 472 10.26 26.52 15.42
CA ILE A 472 10.24 26.56 13.94
C ILE A 472 11.66 26.55 13.38
N LYS A 473 12.57 27.35 13.96
CA LYS A 473 13.98 27.40 13.54
C LYS A 473 14.65 26.03 13.66
N TYR A 474 14.52 25.37 14.81
CA TYR A 474 15.14 24.07 15.03
C TYR A 474 14.50 22.99 14.17
N TRP A 475 13.18 23.02 13.93
CA TRP A 475 12.56 22.10 12.99
C TRP A 475 13.15 22.26 11.57
N LEU A 476 13.38 23.49 11.13
CA LEU A 476 13.96 23.80 9.82
C LEU A 476 15.45 23.42 9.68
N GLU A 477 16.22 23.55 10.77
CA GLU A 477 17.69 23.43 10.77
C GLU A 477 18.18 22.05 11.22
N TRP A 478 17.49 21.41 12.16
CA TRP A 478 17.95 20.17 12.80
C TRP A 478 17.54 18.94 11.99
N ASP A 479 18.53 18.36 11.33
CA ASP A 479 18.40 17.10 10.60
C ASP A 479 18.41 15.91 11.55
N ARG A 480 17.31 15.14 11.58
CA ARG A 480 17.16 13.95 12.44
C ARG A 480 18.24 12.89 12.21
N ASN A 481 18.92 12.91 11.06
CA ASN A 481 20.03 12.01 10.77
C ASN A 481 21.36 12.45 11.40
N LYS A 482 21.43 13.65 11.96
CA LYS A 482 22.68 14.27 12.46
C LYS A 482 22.63 14.60 13.95
N ILE A 483 21.46 14.89 14.50
CA ILE A 483 21.32 15.43 15.87
C ILE A 483 21.35 14.37 16.97
N PHE A 484 21.28 13.07 16.64
CA PHE A 484 21.25 11.98 17.61
C PHE A 484 22.53 11.15 17.57
N ASP A 485 23.03 10.77 18.75
CA ASP A 485 23.93 9.64 18.91
C ASP A 485 23.11 8.35 19.01
N VAL A 486 23.59 7.27 18.41
CA VAL A 486 22.91 5.97 18.35
C VAL A 486 23.84 4.90 18.92
N GLU A 487 23.39 4.22 19.98
CA GLU A 487 24.16 3.20 20.68
C GLU A 487 23.39 1.88 20.78
N ASP A 488 24.10 0.76 20.70
CA ASP A 488 23.58 -0.55 21.07
C ASP A 488 23.48 -0.69 22.58
N VAL A 489 22.33 -1.16 23.07
CA VAL A 489 22.11 -1.45 24.50
C VAL A 489 22.08 -2.96 24.69
N LYS A 490 22.94 -3.46 25.58
CA LYS A 490 23.02 -4.88 25.91
C LYS A 490 21.83 -5.38 26.73
#